data_AF-A0A0F9DDA1-F1
#
_entry.id   AF-A0A0F9DDA1-F1
#
_cell.length_a   1.000
_cell.length_b   1.000
_cell.length_c   1.000
_cell.angle_alpha   90.00
_cell.angle_beta   90.00
_cell.angle_gamma   90.00
#
_symmetry.space_group_name_H-M   'P 1'
#
loop_
_entity.id
_entity.type
_entity.pdbx_description
1 polymer ?
#
loop_
_entity_poly.entity_id
_entity_poly.type
_entity_poly.pdbx_seq_one_letter_code
_entity_poly.pdbx_strand_id
1 'polypeptide(L)' 'MMSWENYGFYGWHIDHIKPLCLFNLSDEKQFNKACHYTNLQPLWAEENLKKGGRLSKN' A
#
# COMPACT_ATOMS: atom_id res chain seq x y z
N MET A 1 13.90 -3.84 12.08
CA MET A 1 13.74 -2.59 11.29
C MET A 1 13.53 -2.99 9.83
N MET A 2 12.68 -2.29 9.08
CA MET A 2 12.47 -2.55 7.63
C MET A 2 13.70 -2.09 6.86
N SER A 3 14.35 -3.02 6.14
CA SER A 3 15.51 -2.78 5.28
C SER A 3 15.31 -3.47 3.94
N TRP A 4 16.09 -3.11 2.93
CA TRP A 4 15.99 -3.78 1.62
C TRP A 4 16.30 -5.28 1.67
N GLU A 5 17.07 -5.73 2.67
CA GLU A 5 17.41 -7.15 2.88
C GLU A 5 16.21 -8.00 3.30
N ASN A 6 15.19 -7.37 3.91
CA ASN A 6 13.95 -8.03 4.32
C ASN A 6 12.74 -7.52 3.53
N TYR A 7 12.94 -7.10 2.28
CA TYR A 7 11.88 -6.90 1.29
C TYR A 7 11.50 -8.22 0.62
N GLY A 8 10.20 -8.48 0.44
CA GLY A 8 9.69 -9.63 -0.31
C GLY A 8 8.69 -10.49 0.46
N PHE A 9 8.49 -11.73 0.03
CA PHE A 9 7.37 -12.59 0.46
C PHE A 9 7.27 -12.81 1.98
N TYR A 10 8.40 -12.92 2.68
CA TYR A 10 8.47 -13.09 4.14
C TYR A 10 8.80 -11.79 4.89
N GLY A 11 8.80 -10.68 4.17
CA GLY A 11 9.36 -9.40 4.59
C GLY A 11 8.32 -8.29 4.68
N TRP A 12 8.74 -7.08 4.39
CA TRP A 12 7.82 -5.98 4.12
C TRP A 12 7.49 -5.88 2.63
N HIS A 13 6.33 -5.31 2.36
CA HIS A 13 5.78 -5.05 1.04
C HIS A 13 5.63 -3.55 0.82
N ILE A 14 5.65 -3.12 -0.44
CA ILE A 14 5.12 -1.81 -0.83
C ILE A 14 3.59 -1.90 -0.73
N ASP A 15 2.99 -1.09 0.12
CA ASP A 15 1.55 -1.00 0.34
C ASP A 15 1.02 0.37 -0.09
N HIS A 16 -0.25 0.42 -0.46
CA HIS A 16 -0.96 1.66 -0.73
C HIS A 16 -1.65 2.16 0.55
N ILE A 17 -1.26 3.32 1.08
CA ILE A 17 -1.85 3.96 2.28
C ILE A 17 -3.37 3.99 2.16
N LYS A 18 -3.89 4.61 1.08
CA LYS A 18 -5.26 4.40 0.62
C LYS A 18 -5.27 3.23 -0.38
N PRO A 19 -5.96 2.12 -0.09
CA PRO A 19 -6.03 0.97 -0.99
C PRO A 19 -6.60 1.30 -2.36
N LEU A 20 -6.13 0.61 -3.40
CA LEU A 20 -6.60 0.75 -4.78
C LEU A 20 -8.12 0.56 -4.92
N CYS A 21 -8.71 -0.36 -4.15
CA CYS A 21 -10.15 -0.63 -4.16
C CYS A 21 -11.02 0.54 -3.67
N LEU A 22 -10.43 1.60 -3.10
CA LEU A 22 -11.13 2.81 -2.67
C LEU A 22 -11.00 3.98 -3.67
N PHE A 23 -10.41 3.75 -4.85
CA PHE A 23 -10.32 4.71 -5.94
C PHE A 23 -11.20 4.28 -7.11
N ASN A 24 -11.70 5.24 -7.87
CA ASN A 24 -12.20 4.98 -9.21
C ASN A 24 -11.01 4.98 -10.19
N LEU A 25 -10.52 3.80 -10.56
CA LEU A 25 -9.34 3.67 -11.43
C LEU A 25 -9.62 3.97 -12.91
N SER A 26 -10.89 4.14 -13.30
CA SER A 26 -11.25 4.64 -14.64
C SER A 26 -11.16 6.16 -14.75
N ASP A 27 -11.04 6.87 -13.62
CA ASP A 27 -10.76 8.30 -13.56
C ASP A 27 -9.25 8.52 -13.49
N GLU A 28 -8.68 9.14 -14.53
CA GLU A 28 -7.25 9.40 -14.65
C GLU A 28 -6.66 10.16 -13.47
N LYS A 29 -7.39 11.15 -12.93
CA LYS A 29 -6.91 11.93 -11.77
C LYS A 29 -6.84 11.06 -10.52
N GLN A 30 -7.77 10.13 -10.36
CA GLN A 30 -7.75 9.20 -9.24
C GLN A 30 -6.72 8.09 -9.40
N PHE A 31 -6.55 7.57 -10.61
CA PHE A 31 -5.48 6.62 -10.94
C PHE A 31 -4.10 7.22 -10.62
N ASN A 32 -3.84 8.44 -11.09
CA ASN A 32 -2.59 9.15 -10.83
C ASN A 32 -2.35 9.38 -9.33
N LYS A 33 -3.41 9.70 -8.55
CA LYS A 33 -3.31 9.81 -7.09
C LYS A 33 -3.05 8.46 -6.42
N ALA A 34 -3.68 7.39 -6.91
CA ALA A 34 -3.53 6.05 -6.35
C ALA A 34 -2.08 5.55 -6.49
N CYS A 35 -1.47 5.78 -7.65
CA CYS A 35 -0.09 5.34 -7.96
C CYS A 35 1.00 6.36 -7.60
N HIS A 36 0.65 7.54 -7.07
CA HIS A 36 1.64 8.53 -6.64
C HIS A 36 2.42 8.02 -5.42
N TYR A 37 3.73 8.27 -5.37
CA TYR A 37 4.60 7.75 -4.30
C TYR A 37 4.18 8.21 -2.89
N THR A 38 3.47 9.34 -2.77
CA THR A 38 2.92 9.81 -1.47
C THR A 38 1.77 8.97 -0.96
N ASN A 39 1.19 8.09 -1.78
CA ASN A 39 0.21 7.09 -1.37
C ASN A 39 0.86 5.72 -1.09
N LEU A 40 2.18 5.60 -1.17
CA LEU A 40 2.89 4.35 -0.92
C LEU A 40 3.57 4.37 0.44
N GLN A 41 3.63 3.22 1.11
CA GLN A 41 4.34 3.03 2.36
C GLN A 41 4.97 1.63 2.42
N PRO A 42 6.08 1.44 3.13
CA PRO A 42 6.50 0.10 3.54
C PRO A 42 5.55 -0.41 4.62
N LEU A 43 5.08 -1.64 4.49
CA LEU A 43 4.24 -2.30 5.50
C LEU A 43 4.65 -3.76 5.62
N TRP A 44 4.70 -4.33 6.84
CA TRP A 44 5.01 -5.75 6.97
C TRP A 44 3.98 -6.58 6.21
N ALA A 45 4.39 -7.66 5.55
CA ALA A 45 3.50 -8.49 4.75
C ALA A 45 2.25 -8.92 5.55
N GLU A 46 2.44 -9.33 6.81
CA GLU A 46 1.36 -9.69 7.72
C GLU A 46 0.39 -8.53 7.99
N GLU A 47 0.91 -7.33 8.23
CA GLU A 47 0.12 -6.12 8.46
C GLU A 47 -0.64 -5.69 7.20
N ASN A 48 -0.01 -5.78 6.03
CA ASN A 48 -0.64 -5.49 4.75
C ASN A 48 -1.81 -6.46 4.47
N LEU A 49 -1.59 -7.76 4.70
CA LEU A 49 -2.64 -8.77 4.58
C LEU A 49 -3.78 -8.53 5.58
N LYS A 50 -3.46 -8.17 6.83
CA LYS A 50 -4.47 -7.79 7.85
C LYS A 50 -5.20 -6.50 7.49
N LYS A 51 -4.53 -5.51 6.88
CA LYS A 51 -5.14 -4.26 6.42
C LYS A 51 -6.15 -4.54 5.29
N GLY A 52 -5.75 -5.32 4.29
CA GLY A 52 -6.56 -5.63 3.13
C GLY A 52 -7.02 -4.35 2.41
N GLY A 53 -8.32 -4.27 2.07
CA GLY A 53 -8.93 -3.11 1.40
C GLY A 53 -9.33 -1.95 2.31
N ARG A 54 -8.88 -1.91 3.57
CA ARG A 54 -9.25 -0.87 4.55
C ARG A 54 -8.16 0.20 4.66
N LEU A 55 -8.56 1.39 5.11
CA LEU A 55 -7.59 2.39 5.59
C LEU A 55 -6.93 1.87 6.87
N SER A 56 -5.63 2.12 7.02
CA SER A 56 -4.96 1.86 8.29
C SER A 56 -5.66 2.67 9.39
N LYS A 57 -6.01 1.99 10.49
CA LYS A 57 -6.42 2.70 11.71
C LYS A 57 -5.14 3.28 12.32
N ASN A 58 -5.08 4.60 12.45
CA ASN A 58 -4.09 5.25 13.30
C ASN A 58 -4.31 4.83 14.76
#